data_AF-X1W037-F1
#
_entry.id   AF-X1W037-F1
#
_cell.length_a   1.000
_cell.length_b   1.000
_cell.length_c   1.000
_cell.angle_alpha   90.00
_cell.angle_beta   90.00
_cell.angle_gamma   90.00
#
_symmetry.space_group_name_H-M   'P 1'
#
loop_
_entity.id
_entity.type
_entity.pdbx_description
1 polymer ?
#
loop_
_entity_poly.entity_id
_entity_poly.type
_entity_poly.pdbx_seq_one_letter_code
_entity_poly.pdbx_strand_id
1 'polypeptide(L)' 'MYRVNEKECKFREGDWGAKYILRGPRIDWGIILLKPGQAIGMHGHQEVEETFYFINGSPI' A
#
# COMPACT_ATOMS: atom_id res chain seq x y z
N MET A 1 -14.38 -6.64 15.72
CA MET A 1 -13.82 -5.57 14.86
C MET A 1 -12.33 -5.48 15.15
N TYR A 2 -11.47 -5.73 14.15
CA TYR A 2 -10.04 -5.51 14.30
C TYR A 2 -9.76 -4.01 14.13
N ARG A 3 -8.99 -3.42 15.05
CA ARG A 3 -8.62 -2.00 15.01
C ARG A 3 -7.10 -1.91 14.92
N VAL A 4 -6.63 -1.10 13.99
CA VAL A 4 -5.21 -0.84 13.77
C VAL A 4 -5.02 0.66 13.57
N ASN A 5 -3.91 1.19 14.07
CA ASN A 5 -3.48 2.55 13.82
C ASN A 5 -2.37 2.50 12.76
N GLU A 6 -2.58 3.13 11.60
CA GLU A 6 -1.60 3.10 10.51
C GLU A 6 -0.23 3.65 10.91
N LYS A 7 -0.19 4.56 11.90
CA LYS A 7 1.05 5.17 12.41
C LYS A 7 1.97 4.19 13.12
N GLU A 8 1.43 3.05 13.56
CA GLU A 8 2.19 1.97 14.20
C GLU A 8 2.75 0.98 13.16
N CYS A 9 2.35 1.11 11.89
CA CYS A 9 2.83 0.31 10.77
C CYS A 9 3.95 1.04 10.02
N LYS A 10 4.89 0.27 9.47
CA LYS A 10 6.02 0.81 8.70
C LYS A 10 5.78 0.71 7.21
N PHE A 11 6.28 1.68 6.47
CA PHE A 11 6.41 1.55 5.03
C PHE A 11 7.48 0.50 4.69
N ARG A 12 7.23 -0.30 3.66
CA ARG A 12 8.12 -1.40 3.24
C ARG A 12 9.50 -0.89 2.84
N GLU A 13 9.56 0.26 2.18
CA GLU A 13 10.81 0.89 1.74
C GLU A 13 11.30 1.95 2.74
N GLY A 14 11.00 1.77 4.03
CA GLY A 14 11.37 2.67 5.12
C GLY A 14 10.39 3.82 5.28
N ASP A 15 10.38 4.75 4.33
CA ASP A 15 9.55 5.97 4.39
C ASP A 15 8.69 6.22 3.14
N TRP A 16 8.59 5.22 2.26
CA TRP A 16 7.77 5.23 1.05
C TRP A 16 7.36 3.80 0.63
N GLY A 17 6.52 3.70 -0.40
CA GLY A 17 6.01 2.43 -0.93
C GLY A 17 4.77 1.94 -0.19
N ALA A 18 4.57 0.63 -0.16
CA ALA A 18 3.42 0.01 0.50
C ALA A 18 3.61 -0.06 2.02
N LYS A 19 2.58 0.31 2.77
CA LYS A 19 2.44 0.10 4.22
C LYS A 19 1.21 -0.75 4.47
N TYR A 20 1.43 -2.01 4.82
CA TYR A 20 0.35 -2.93 5.16
C TYR A 20 -0.15 -2.63 6.57
N ILE A 21 -1.45 -2.37 6.69
CA ILE A 21 -2.13 -2.19 7.99
C ILE A 21 -2.90 -3.45 8.39
N LEU A 22 -3.29 -4.29 7.42
CA LEU A 22 -3.90 -5.60 7.63
C LEU A 22 -3.33 -6.58 6.61
N ARG A 23 -3.03 -7.80 7.05
CA ARG A 23 -2.67 -8.91 6.17
C ARG A 23 -3.44 -10.14 6.57
N GLY A 24 -4.21 -10.66 5.62
CA GLY A 24 -5.05 -11.84 5.79
C GLY A 24 -4.70 -12.91 4.76
N PRO A 25 -5.30 -14.10 4.87
CA PRO A 25 -5.04 -15.21 3.96
C PRO A 25 -5.48 -14.94 2.51
N ARG A 26 -6.28 -13.89 2.27
CA ARG A 26 -6.83 -13.54 0.95
C ARG A 26 -6.81 -12.05 0.63
N ILE A 27 -6.67 -11.19 1.63
CA ILE A 27 -6.77 -9.74 1.46
C ILE A 27 -5.66 -9.09 2.28
N ASP A 28 -4.89 -8.25 1.60
CA ASP A 28 -4.00 -7.27 2.21
C ASP A 28 -4.67 -5.90 2.11
N TRP A 29 -4.55 -5.10 3.17
CA TRP A 29 -5.04 -3.73 3.20
C TRP A 29 -3.93 -2.81 3.65
N GLY A 30 -3.79 -1.66 2.99
CA GLY A 30 -2.63 -0.82 3.16
C GLY A 30 -2.77 0.58 2.57
N ILE A 31 -1.75 1.38 2.85
CA ILE A 31 -1.56 2.72 2.29
C ILE A 31 -0.34 2.65 1.39
N ILE A 32 -0.42 3.27 0.22
CA ILE A 32 0.74 3.45 -0.66
C ILE A 32 1.13 4.92 -0.64
N LEU A 33 2.41 5.20 -0.43
CA LEU A 33 3.01 6.51 -0.57
C LEU A 33 4.07 6.49 -1.67
N LEU A 34 3.87 7.26 -2.72
CA LEU A 34 4.87 7.49 -3.77
C LEU A 34 5.37 8.93 -3.65
N LYS A 35 6.66 9.11 -3.42
CA LYS A 35 7.29 10.44 -3.47
C LYS A 35 7.62 10.78 -4.93
N PRO A 36 7.89 12.07 -5.25
CA PRO A 36 8.31 12.45 -6.59
C PRO A 36 9.49 11.61 -7.10
N GLY A 37 9.36 11.09 -8.32
CA GLY A 37 10.37 10.24 -8.97
C GLY A 37 10.40 8.79 -8.51
N GLN A 38 9.57 8.38 -7.54
CA GLN A 38 9.45 6.99 -7.11
C GLN A 38 8.32 6.28 -7.86
N ALA A 39 8.56 5.01 -8.17
CA ALA A 39 7.58 4.13 -8.80
C ALA A 39 7.66 2.75 -8.16
N ILE A 40 6.52 2.05 -8.13
CA ILE A 40 6.51 0.62 -7.86
C ILE A 40 6.98 -0.08 -9.14
N GLY A 41 8.03 -0.91 -9.02
CA GLY A 41 8.55 -1.67 -10.14
C GLY A 41 7.54 -2.66 -10.71
N MET A 42 7.79 -3.14 -11.92
CA MET A 42 6.97 -4.19 -12.53
C MET A 42 6.92 -5.43 -11.64
N HIS A 43 5.71 -5.92 -11.40
CA HIS A 43 5.45 -7.16 -10.68
C HIS A 43 4.15 -7.79 -11.19
N GLY A 44 3.95 -9.07 -10.89
CA GLY A 44 2.79 -9.83 -11.33
C GLY A 44 2.02 -10.42 -10.15
N HIS A 45 0.72 -10.59 -10.33
CA HIS A 45 -0.16 -11.26 -9.40
C HIS A 45 -0.74 -12.51 -10.08
N GLN A 46 -0.64 -13.67 -9.44
CA GLN A 46 -1.27 -14.90 -9.97
C GLN A 46 -2.79 -14.84 -9.82
N GLU A 47 -3.25 -14.44 -8.63
CA GLU A 47 -4.67 -14.24 -8.30
C GLU A 47 -4.77 -13.06 -7.33
N VAL A 48 -5.43 -11.96 -7.72
CA VAL A 48 -5.67 -10.81 -6.85
C VAL A 48 -6.91 -10.05 -7.28
N GLU A 49 -7.60 -9.44 -6.32
CA GLU A 49 -8.45 -8.28 -6.55
C GLU A 49 -7.74 -7.07 -5.94
N GLU A 50 -7.45 -6.05 -6.76
CA GLU A 50 -6.72 -4.87 -6.34
C GLU A 50 -7.52 -3.61 -6.66
N THR A 51 -7.65 -2.71 -5.68
CA THR A 51 -8.40 -1.46 -5.81
C THR A 51 -7.61 -0.33 -5.18
N PHE A 52 -7.44 0.75 -5.92
CA PHE A 52 -6.77 1.96 -5.44
C PHE A 52 -7.77 3.09 -5.25
N TYR A 53 -7.69 3.74 -4.10
CA TYR A 53 -8.43 4.96 -3.80
C TYR A 53 -7.45 6.08 -3.50
N PHE A 54 -7.41 7.08 -4.38
CA PHE A 54 -6.47 8.18 -4.29
C PHE A 54 -7.05 9.30 -3.41
N ILE A 55 -6.39 9.57 -2.29
CA ILE A 55 -6.78 10.62 -1.34
C ILE A 55 -6.00 11.93 -1.52
N ASN A 56 -4.83 11.86 -2.15
CA ASN A 56 -3.93 13.00 -2.38
C ASN A 56 -3.00 12.71 -3.56
N GLY A 57 -2.48 13.77 -4.16
CA GLY A 57 -1.61 13.72 -5.33
C GLY A 57 -2.41 13.72 -6.62
N SER A 58 -1.71 13.57 -7.73
CA SER A 58 -2.32 13.37 -9.04
C SER A 58 -1.51 12.31 -9.77
N PRO A 59 -2.17 11.38 -10.49
CA PRO A 59 -1.47 10.53 -11.43
C PRO A 59 -0.72 11.41 -12.44
N ILE A 60 0.51 11.02 -12.78
CA ILE A 60 1.24 11.61 -13.90
C ILE A 60 0.78 10.93 -15.18
#